data_AF-A0A811G6P3-F1
#
_entry.id   AF-A0A811G6P3-F1
#
_cell.length_a   1.000
_cell.length_b   1.000
_cell.length_c   1.000
_cell.angle_alpha   90.00
_cell.angle_beta   90.00
_cell.angle_gamma   90.00
#
_symmetry.space_group_name_H-M   'P 1'
#
loop_
_entity.id
_entity.type
_entity.pdbx_description
1 polymer ?
#
loop_
_entity_poly.entity_id
_entity_poly.type
_entity_poly.pdbx_seq_one_letter_code
_entity_poly.pdbx_strand_id
1 'polypeptide(L)'
;MGDIPNKEEARGIAATYEGMVLSDGKMHCPALLTLQQAHDPVADYRQGKIDEAEFRRLMALRERLEMRVHSVEEDGSVRVACPALDGRVSCPLRRSDLKAKKAGMKKVSGGKAPLPLSPKQTPKKADAGRCCTQQTVTIPLDTEDKNLNRVNKYLQQGPTPYTPQWYDIYKAGRANNEGRNATLKYDAPLGDGDRSKKGMRGICGFAVKLAVQVVVSNAKRIRGYLRRQREEELNPTPPRGGRPRKKRPLDIFEIAWSNAPPEDTQAA
;
A
#
# COMPACT_ATOMS: atom_id res chain seq x y z
N MET A 1 -2.00 -4.71 -8.22
CA MET A 1 -0.89 -3.90 -7.66
C MET A 1 -1.50 -2.64 -7.08
N GLY A 2 -1.27 -2.36 -5.79
CA GLY A 2 -1.83 -1.19 -5.11
C GLY A 2 -1.43 0.07 -5.84
N ASP A 3 -2.40 0.70 -6.50
CA ASP A 3 -2.14 1.98 -7.11
C ASP A 3 -1.91 2.98 -5.97
N ILE A 4 -0.92 3.86 -6.10
CA ILE A 4 -0.95 5.11 -5.33
C ILE A 4 -2.35 5.67 -5.62
N PRO A 5 -3.12 6.13 -4.63
CA PRO A 5 -4.27 6.96 -4.94
C PRO A 5 -3.72 8.25 -5.58
N ASN A 6 -3.35 8.19 -6.85
CA ASN A 6 -2.88 9.30 -7.66
C ASN A 6 -4.07 9.96 -8.32
N LYS A 7 -5.19 9.25 -8.49
CA LYS A 7 -6.49 9.84 -8.79
C LYS A 7 -7.00 10.56 -7.55
N GLU A 8 -7.41 11.82 -7.70
CA GLU A 8 -7.98 12.62 -6.62
C GLU A 8 -9.21 11.94 -6.00
N GLU A 9 -10.02 11.27 -6.83
CA GLU A 9 -11.20 10.50 -6.40
C GLU A 9 -10.91 9.32 -5.45
N ALA A 10 -9.66 8.86 -5.41
CA ALA A 10 -9.20 7.77 -4.57
C ALA A 10 -8.39 8.28 -3.34
N ARG A 11 -8.09 9.59 -3.30
CA ARG A 11 -7.37 10.24 -2.20
C ARG A 11 -8.34 10.73 -1.15
N GLY A 12 -7.87 10.73 0.09
CA GLY A 12 -8.69 11.08 1.24
C GLY A 12 -9.96 10.24 1.34
N ILE A 13 -11.04 10.81 1.87
CA ILE A 13 -12.28 10.07 2.15
C ILE A 13 -12.99 9.72 0.85
N ALA A 14 -12.98 8.42 0.52
CA ALA A 14 -13.56 7.90 -0.72
C ALA A 14 -14.96 7.30 -0.52
N ALA A 15 -15.21 6.59 0.58
CA ALA A 15 -16.49 5.94 0.83
C ALA A 15 -16.72 5.69 2.32
N THR A 16 -17.95 5.33 2.70
CA THR A 16 -18.29 4.84 4.04
C THR A 16 -18.99 3.50 3.93
N TYR A 17 -18.76 2.62 4.90
CA TYR A 17 -19.41 1.30 4.96
C TYR A 17 -19.55 0.87 6.42
N GLU A 18 -20.78 0.56 6.85
CA GLU A 18 -21.07 0.06 8.21
C GLU A 18 -20.47 0.94 9.34
N GLY A 19 -20.44 2.25 9.10
CA GLY A 19 -19.86 3.27 9.98
C GLY A 19 -18.33 3.42 9.89
N MET A 20 -17.64 2.61 9.09
CA MET A 20 -16.22 2.77 8.78
C MET A 20 -16.02 3.74 7.62
N VAL A 21 -14.83 4.30 7.52
CA VAL A 21 -14.46 5.28 6.50
C VAL A 21 -13.33 4.73 5.65
N LEU A 22 -13.54 4.61 4.36
CA LEU A 22 -12.48 4.32 3.41
C LEU A 22 -11.71 5.60 3.11
N SER A 23 -10.42 5.62 3.44
CA SER A 23 -9.54 6.74 3.11
C SER A 23 -8.18 6.26 2.64
N ASP A 24 -7.70 6.79 1.50
CA ASP A 24 -6.50 6.33 0.78
C ASP A 24 -6.41 4.80 0.71
N GLY A 25 -7.51 4.16 0.34
CA GLY A 25 -7.57 2.71 0.17
C GLY A 25 -7.49 1.86 1.45
N LYS A 26 -7.58 2.47 2.64
CA LYS A 26 -7.68 1.74 3.91
C LYS A 26 -8.98 2.05 4.64
N MET A 27 -9.54 1.05 5.32
CA MET A 27 -10.69 1.27 6.19
C MET A 27 -10.22 1.83 7.53
N HIS A 28 -10.87 2.88 7.99
CA HIS A 28 -10.57 3.58 9.23
C HIS A 28 -11.79 3.67 10.14
N CYS A 29 -11.52 3.91 11.41
CA CYS A 29 -12.51 4.27 12.42
C CYS A 29 -13.28 5.54 12.01
N PRO A 30 -14.59 5.65 12.31
CA PRO A 30 -15.40 6.85 12.05
C PRO A 30 -14.83 8.13 12.68
N ALA A 31 -13.98 8.01 13.70
CA ALA A 31 -13.29 9.16 14.30
C ALA A 31 -12.49 9.98 13.29
N LEU A 32 -12.06 9.38 12.17
CA LEU A 32 -11.39 10.11 11.10
C LEU A 32 -12.24 11.25 10.54
N LEU A 33 -13.57 11.11 10.47
CA LEU A 33 -14.46 12.17 9.97
C LEU A 33 -14.39 13.45 10.82
N THR A 34 -14.12 13.32 12.11
CA THR A 34 -14.00 14.45 13.04
C THR A 34 -12.65 15.14 13.00
N LEU A 35 -11.65 14.52 12.37
CA LEU A 35 -10.27 14.99 12.28
C LEU A 35 -10.01 15.51 10.87
N GLN A 36 -10.53 16.70 10.55
CA GLN A 36 -10.49 17.29 9.20
C GLN A 36 -9.07 17.35 8.62
N GLN A 37 -8.08 17.72 9.43
CA GLN A 37 -6.66 17.76 9.03
C GLN A 37 -6.11 16.38 8.61
N ALA A 38 -6.77 15.29 8.98
CA ALA A 38 -6.38 13.93 8.60
C ALA A 38 -7.18 13.38 7.40
N HIS A 39 -8.08 14.17 6.80
CA HIS A 39 -8.91 13.71 5.66
C HIS A 39 -8.05 13.48 4.43
N ASP A 40 -7.27 14.47 4.00
CA ASP A 40 -6.29 14.35 2.90
C ASP A 40 -4.98 15.11 3.19
N PRO A 41 -4.11 14.58 4.07
CA PRO A 41 -2.81 15.19 4.36
C PRO A 41 -1.91 15.28 3.12
N VAL A 42 -2.14 14.45 2.09
CA VAL A 42 -1.30 14.40 0.89
C VAL A 42 -1.55 15.62 0.03
N ALA A 43 -2.81 16.01 -0.16
CA ALA A 43 -3.16 17.25 -0.86
C ALA A 43 -2.55 18.47 -0.17
N ASP A 44 -2.70 18.56 1.16
CA ASP A 44 -2.17 19.69 1.93
C ASP A 44 -0.64 19.76 1.88
N TYR A 45 0.05 18.63 1.95
CA TYR A 45 1.51 18.58 1.83
C TYR A 45 1.98 18.97 0.42
N ARG A 46 1.32 18.47 -0.63
CA ARG A 46 1.66 18.82 -2.03
C ARG A 46 1.42 20.31 -2.35
N GLN A 47 0.43 20.91 -1.69
CA GLN A 47 0.14 22.34 -1.81
C GLN A 47 1.04 23.21 -0.91
N GLY A 48 1.93 22.61 -0.11
CA GLY A 48 2.82 23.32 0.79
C GLY A 48 2.12 23.94 2.01
N LYS A 49 0.90 23.51 2.33
CA LYS A 49 0.13 24.01 3.50
C LYS A 49 0.64 23.43 4.82
N ILE A 50 1.21 22.23 4.77
CA ILE A 50 1.81 21.55 5.91
C ILE A 50 3.23 21.13 5.54
N ASP A 51 4.11 21.03 6.55
CA ASP A 51 5.47 20.54 6.38
C ASP A 51 5.54 19.01 6.41
N GLU A 52 6.74 18.46 6.19
CA GLU A 52 6.94 17.01 6.17
C GLU A 52 6.75 16.37 7.56
N ALA A 53 7.07 17.09 8.64
CA ALA A 53 6.92 16.59 9.99
C ALA A 53 5.45 16.42 10.37
N GLU A 54 4.63 17.42 10.05
CA GLU A 54 3.19 17.41 10.23
C GLU A 54 2.52 16.36 9.34
N PHE A 55 2.94 16.26 8.08
CA PHE A 55 2.47 15.20 7.19
C PHE A 55 2.70 13.80 7.78
N ARG A 56 3.93 13.52 8.25
CA ARG A 56 4.26 12.23 8.90
C ARG A 56 3.44 12.00 10.17
N ARG A 57 3.20 13.05 10.97
CA ARG A 57 2.35 12.98 12.18
C ARG A 57 0.91 12.60 11.84
N LEU A 58 0.33 13.21 10.82
CA LEU A 58 -1.03 12.93 10.35
C LEU A 58 -1.15 11.51 9.76
N MET A 59 -0.16 11.06 9.00
CA MET A 59 -0.14 9.68 8.49
C MET A 59 -0.04 8.65 9.62
N ALA A 60 0.79 8.90 10.64
CA ALA A 60 0.87 8.03 11.83
C ALA A 60 -0.44 8.03 12.64
N LEU A 61 -1.14 9.16 12.70
CA LEU A 61 -2.48 9.25 13.31
C LEU A 61 -3.49 8.36 12.56
N ARG A 62 -3.47 8.39 11.22
CA ARG A 62 -4.34 7.55 10.38
C ARG A 62 -4.04 6.07 10.52
N GLU A 63 -2.77 5.67 10.54
CA GLU A 63 -2.36 4.28 10.77
C GLU A 63 -2.90 3.73 12.11
N ARG A 64 -2.95 4.56 13.16
CA ARG A 64 -3.56 4.17 14.44
C ARG A 64 -5.07 3.97 14.36
N LEU A 65 -5.75 4.73 13.49
CA LEU A 65 -7.19 4.65 13.26
C LEU A 65 -7.59 3.57 12.24
N GLU A 66 -6.63 2.96 11.54
CA GLU A 66 -6.87 1.90 10.56
C GLU A 66 -7.52 0.65 11.21
N MET A 67 -8.60 0.18 10.61
CA MET A 67 -9.28 -1.07 10.98
C MET A 67 -8.32 -2.25 10.81
N ARG A 68 -8.29 -3.15 11.80
CA ARG A 68 -7.41 -4.32 11.74
C ARG A 68 -8.03 -5.37 10.81
N VAL A 69 -7.29 -5.85 9.82
CA VAL A 69 -7.70 -7.06 9.08
C VAL A 69 -7.66 -8.26 10.03
N HIS A 70 -8.80 -8.93 10.18
CA HIS A 70 -8.98 -10.10 11.05
C HIS A 70 -8.78 -11.40 10.27
N SER A 71 -9.46 -11.55 9.14
CA SER A 71 -9.32 -12.64 8.19
C SER A 71 -9.67 -12.15 6.79
N VAL A 72 -9.16 -12.86 5.79
CA VAL A 72 -9.62 -12.79 4.41
C VAL A 72 -10.23 -14.15 4.13
N GLU A 73 -11.49 -14.15 3.75
CA GLU A 73 -12.25 -15.37 3.47
C GLU A 73 -11.95 -15.86 2.04
N GLU A 74 -12.31 -17.11 1.74
CA GLU A 74 -12.04 -17.74 0.43
C GLU A 74 -12.75 -17.04 -0.74
N ASP A 75 -13.92 -16.46 -0.47
CA ASP A 75 -14.67 -15.64 -1.43
C ASP A 75 -14.01 -14.28 -1.70
N GLY A 76 -12.92 -13.96 -1.00
CA GLY A 76 -12.19 -12.70 -1.08
C GLY A 76 -12.77 -11.59 -0.21
N SER A 77 -13.84 -11.85 0.55
CA SER A 77 -14.36 -10.91 1.54
C SER A 77 -13.36 -10.68 2.67
N VAL A 78 -13.34 -9.46 3.21
CA VAL A 78 -12.36 -9.08 4.23
C VAL A 78 -13.07 -8.77 5.53
N ARG A 79 -12.74 -9.53 6.58
CA ARG A 79 -13.22 -9.24 7.93
C ARG A 79 -12.28 -8.27 8.61
N VAL A 80 -12.84 -7.18 9.12
CA VAL A 80 -12.08 -6.14 9.80
C VAL A 80 -12.60 -5.92 11.22
N ALA A 81 -11.71 -5.53 12.12
CA ALA A 81 -11.98 -5.29 13.52
C ALA A 81 -11.63 -3.86 13.92
N CYS A 82 -12.41 -3.31 14.87
CA CYS A 82 -12.17 -1.98 15.43
C CYS A 82 -10.75 -1.88 16.04
N PRO A 83 -9.98 -0.81 15.78
CA PRO A 83 -8.63 -0.65 16.33
C PRO A 83 -8.60 -0.60 17.86
N ALA A 84 -9.72 -0.28 18.51
CA ALA A 84 -9.83 -0.34 19.97
C ALA A 84 -9.74 -1.76 20.53
N LEU A 85 -10.16 -2.78 19.76
CA LEU A 85 -10.07 -4.19 20.17
C LEU A 85 -8.64 -4.73 20.13
N ASP A 86 -7.74 -4.05 19.41
CA ASP A 86 -6.30 -4.33 19.34
C ASP A 86 -5.48 -3.42 20.30
N GLY A 87 -6.15 -2.52 21.01
CA GLY A 87 -5.52 -1.57 21.92
C GLY A 87 -4.72 -0.46 21.23
N ARG A 88 -4.94 -0.21 19.92
CA ARG A 88 -4.33 0.95 19.23
C ARG A 88 -5.01 2.27 19.62
N VAL A 89 -6.29 2.19 19.98
CA VAL A 89 -7.15 3.33 20.28
C VAL A 89 -7.93 3.07 21.57
N SER A 90 -8.08 4.09 22.43
CA SER A 90 -8.96 4.06 23.60
C SER A 90 -10.26 4.79 23.25
N CYS A 91 -11.31 4.02 22.97
CA CYS A 91 -12.59 4.54 22.47
C CYS A 91 -13.67 4.53 23.58
N PRO A 92 -14.33 5.68 23.84
CA PRO A 92 -15.45 5.77 24.79
C PRO A 92 -16.59 4.78 24.55
N LEU A 93 -16.94 4.49 23.28
CA LEU A 93 -18.01 3.56 22.93
C LEU A 93 -17.69 2.10 23.29
N ARG A 94 -16.40 1.76 23.42
CA ARG A 94 -15.91 0.43 23.81
C ARG A 94 -15.43 0.38 25.25
N ARG A 95 -15.72 1.40 26.07
CA ARG A 95 -15.26 1.46 27.46
C ARG A 95 -15.76 0.30 28.30
N SER A 96 -16.92 -0.28 28.00
CA SER A 96 -17.46 -1.46 28.70
C SER A 96 -16.90 -2.79 28.17
N ASP A 97 -16.28 -2.81 26.99
CA ASP A 97 -15.80 -4.03 26.34
C ASP A 97 -14.52 -4.56 27.03
N LEU A 98 -14.61 -5.77 27.59
CA LEU A 98 -13.49 -6.40 28.31
C LEU A 98 -12.28 -6.66 27.41
N LYS A 99 -12.49 -6.97 26.13
CA LYS A 99 -11.40 -7.24 25.19
C LYS A 99 -10.63 -5.97 24.87
N ALA A 100 -11.35 -4.86 24.62
CA ALA A 100 -10.74 -3.55 24.40
C ALA A 100 -9.92 -3.09 25.62
N LYS A 101 -10.46 -3.27 26.85
CA LYS A 101 -9.73 -2.96 28.09
C LYS A 101 -8.44 -3.75 28.22
N LYS A 102 -8.50 -5.08 28.07
CA LYS A 102 -7.32 -5.96 28.17
C LYS A 102 -6.26 -5.61 27.11
N ALA A 103 -6.68 -5.37 25.87
CA ALA A 103 -5.78 -4.98 24.79
C ALA A 103 -5.10 -3.63 25.05
N GLY A 104 -5.86 -2.63 25.50
CA GLY A 104 -5.33 -1.32 25.90
C GLY A 104 -4.31 -1.42 27.03
N MET A 105 -4.63 -2.15 28.11
CA MET A 105 -3.70 -2.35 29.24
C MET A 105 -2.41 -3.05 28.81
N LYS A 106 -2.50 -4.08 27.95
CA LYS A 106 -1.33 -4.78 27.40
C LYS A 106 -0.41 -3.85 26.59
N LYS A 107 -0.99 -2.89 25.86
CA LYS A 107 -0.23 -1.91 25.08
C LYS A 107 0.44 -0.88 25.99
N VAL A 108 -0.24 -0.44 27.04
CA VAL A 108 0.32 0.46 28.07
C VAL A 108 1.49 -0.21 28.79
N SER A 109 1.36 -1.46 29.25
CA SER A 109 2.46 -2.18 29.89
C SER A 109 3.65 -2.43 28.96
N GLY A 110 3.40 -2.52 27.64
CA GLY A 110 4.43 -2.57 26.60
C GLY A 110 4.97 -1.21 26.15
N GLY A 111 4.70 -0.12 26.88
CA GLY A 111 5.22 1.23 26.60
C GLY A 111 4.59 1.95 25.41
N LYS A 112 3.48 1.43 24.85
CA LYS A 112 2.78 2.04 23.71
C LYS A 112 1.35 2.40 24.13
N ALA A 113 1.16 3.61 24.65
CA ALA A 113 -0.17 4.06 25.06
C ALA A 113 -1.14 4.11 23.86
N PRO A 114 -2.39 3.61 24.02
CA PRO A 114 -3.42 3.74 23.01
C PRO A 114 -3.73 5.22 22.74
N LEU A 115 -4.07 5.56 21.50
CA LEU A 115 -4.54 6.91 21.17
C LEU A 115 -5.88 7.17 21.87
N PRO A 116 -6.00 8.15 22.79
CA PRO A 116 -7.28 8.45 23.41
C PRO A 116 -8.20 9.18 22.44
N LEU A 117 -9.43 8.68 22.27
CA LEU A 117 -10.50 9.41 21.58
C LEU A 117 -11.39 10.10 22.60
N SER A 118 -11.71 11.36 22.34
CA SER A 118 -12.72 12.08 23.09
C SER A 118 -14.13 11.65 22.65
N PRO A 119 -15.17 11.82 23.50
CA PRO A 119 -16.55 11.57 23.11
C PRO A 119 -17.01 12.37 21.89
N LYS A 120 -16.43 13.56 21.65
CA LYS A 120 -16.70 14.39 20.47
C LYS A 120 -16.12 13.81 19.17
N GLN A 121 -15.07 12.99 19.28
CA GLN A 121 -14.42 12.31 18.16
C GLN A 121 -15.06 10.95 17.86
N THR A 122 -15.98 10.48 18.70
CA THR A 122 -16.74 9.26 18.44
C THR A 122 -18.13 9.59 17.93
N PRO A 123 -18.70 8.78 17.01
CA PRO A 123 -20.09 8.97 16.61
C PRO A 123 -21.02 8.83 17.82
N LYS A 124 -22.17 9.50 17.76
CA LYS A 124 -23.22 9.28 18.75
C LYS A 124 -23.68 7.83 18.67
N LYS A 125 -24.21 7.28 19.77
CA LYS A 125 -24.64 5.87 19.83
C LYS A 125 -25.69 5.52 18.78
N ALA A 126 -26.56 6.47 18.41
CA ALA A 126 -27.56 6.29 17.35
C ALA A 126 -26.94 6.16 15.95
N ASP A 127 -25.82 6.86 15.71
CA ASP A 127 -25.11 6.88 14.43
C ASP A 127 -23.93 5.88 14.40
N ALA A 128 -23.79 5.08 15.46
CA ALA A 128 -22.72 4.11 15.61
C ALA A 128 -23.02 2.89 14.72
N GLY A 129 -22.40 2.86 13.54
CA GLY A 129 -22.46 1.71 12.64
C GLY A 129 -21.89 0.43 13.25
N ARG A 130 -22.05 -0.71 12.54
CA ARG A 130 -21.68 -2.04 13.04
C ARG A 130 -20.21 -2.15 13.48
N CYS A 131 -19.30 -1.36 12.91
CA CYS A 131 -17.90 -1.33 13.34
C CYS A 131 -17.71 -0.91 14.81
N CYS A 132 -18.60 -0.08 15.35
CA CYS A 132 -18.53 0.40 16.72
C CYS A 132 -19.23 -0.54 17.72
N THR A 133 -20.10 -1.44 17.26
CA THR A 133 -20.89 -2.34 18.11
C THR A 133 -20.41 -3.80 18.05
N GLN A 134 -20.06 -4.32 16.86
CA GLN A 134 -19.66 -5.72 16.65
C GLN A 134 -18.15 -5.94 16.77
N GLN A 135 -17.71 -7.16 17.11
CA GLN A 135 -16.28 -7.48 17.21
C GLN A 135 -15.55 -7.41 15.87
N THR A 136 -16.23 -7.84 14.81
CA THR A 136 -15.72 -7.85 13.43
C THR A 136 -16.85 -7.46 12.49
N VAL A 137 -16.53 -6.76 11.41
CA VAL A 137 -17.44 -6.47 10.29
C VAL A 137 -16.85 -7.08 9.03
N THR A 138 -17.67 -7.78 8.26
CA THR A 138 -17.28 -8.34 6.96
C THR A 138 -17.50 -7.30 5.87
N ILE A 139 -16.51 -7.10 5.01
CA ILE A 139 -16.63 -6.31 3.78
C ILE A 139 -16.78 -7.31 2.64
N PRO A 140 -18.00 -7.53 2.13
CA PRO A 140 -18.23 -8.48 1.05
C PRO A 140 -17.67 -7.96 -0.28
N LEU A 141 -17.29 -8.90 -1.15
CA LEU A 141 -17.01 -8.60 -2.55
C LEU A 141 -18.33 -8.54 -3.31
N ASP A 142 -18.93 -7.35 -3.31
CA ASP A 142 -20.13 -7.02 -4.06
C ASP A 142 -19.84 -5.85 -5.01
N THR A 143 -20.21 -6.02 -6.27
CA THR A 143 -20.08 -5.02 -7.34
C THR A 143 -21.39 -4.34 -7.71
N GLU A 144 -22.53 -4.86 -7.26
CA GLU A 144 -23.86 -4.33 -7.58
C GLU A 144 -24.24 -3.17 -6.66
N ASP A 145 -23.97 -3.28 -5.35
CA ASP A 145 -24.15 -2.15 -4.43
C ASP A 145 -23.10 -1.07 -4.73
N LYS A 146 -23.56 0.13 -5.11
CA LYS A 146 -22.71 1.28 -5.46
C LYS A 146 -21.72 1.68 -4.36
N ASN A 147 -22.11 1.59 -3.09
CA ASN A 147 -21.24 1.94 -1.97
C ASN A 147 -20.17 0.89 -1.77
N LEU A 148 -20.55 -0.39 -1.80
CA LEU A 148 -19.63 -1.52 -1.72
C LEU A 148 -18.70 -1.59 -2.93
N ASN A 149 -19.20 -1.31 -4.14
CA ASN A 149 -18.39 -1.23 -5.34
C ASN A 149 -17.28 -0.19 -5.18
N ARG A 150 -17.60 1.00 -4.65
CA ARG A 150 -16.60 2.03 -4.39
C ARG A 150 -15.58 1.60 -3.33
N VAL A 151 -16.02 0.88 -2.29
CA VAL A 151 -15.11 0.27 -1.31
C VAL A 151 -14.20 -0.76 -1.97
N ASN A 152 -14.77 -1.74 -2.65
CA ASN A 152 -14.05 -2.85 -3.30
C ASN A 152 -13.08 -2.37 -4.39
N LYS A 153 -13.40 -1.27 -5.07
CA LYS A 153 -12.53 -0.64 -6.08
C LYS A 153 -11.26 -0.03 -5.48
N TYR A 154 -11.35 0.58 -4.30
CA TYR A 154 -10.25 1.36 -3.73
C TYR A 154 -9.57 0.71 -2.53
N LEU A 155 -10.18 -0.29 -1.90
CA LEU A 155 -9.62 -1.00 -0.75
C LEU A 155 -8.30 -1.71 -1.11
N GLN A 156 -7.29 -1.54 -0.27
CA GLN A 156 -5.94 -2.07 -0.43
C GLN A 156 -5.57 -3.00 0.72
N GLN A 157 -5.04 -4.17 0.36
CA GLN A 157 -4.55 -5.17 1.33
C GLN A 157 -3.09 -4.93 1.76
N GLY A 158 -2.36 -4.02 1.10
CA GLY A 158 -0.95 -3.70 1.40
C GLY A 158 -0.74 -2.88 2.69
N PRO A 159 0.49 -2.45 3.02
CA PRO A 159 0.73 -1.49 4.10
C PRO A 159 -0.04 -0.17 3.89
N THR A 160 -0.28 0.56 4.98
CA THR A 160 -0.91 1.90 4.95
C THR A 160 -0.13 2.82 4.00
N PRO A 161 -0.78 3.50 3.04
CA PRO A 161 -0.09 4.38 2.09
C PRO A 161 0.75 5.45 2.76
N TYR A 162 1.82 5.87 2.07
CA TYR A 162 2.73 6.94 2.50
C TYR A 162 3.47 6.69 3.82
N THR A 163 3.39 5.49 4.39
CA THR A 163 4.26 5.06 5.48
C THR A 163 5.63 4.63 4.97
N PRO A 164 6.69 4.63 5.81
CA PRO A 164 8.00 4.10 5.42
C PRO A 164 7.92 2.68 4.87
N GLN A 165 7.11 1.81 5.50
CA GLN A 165 6.92 0.43 5.04
C GLN A 165 6.27 0.37 3.66
N TRP A 166 5.30 1.26 3.38
CA TRP A 166 4.70 1.36 2.05
C TRP A 166 5.69 1.87 1.00
N TYR A 167 6.53 2.85 1.33
CA TYR A 167 7.60 3.29 0.43
C TYR A 167 8.59 2.16 0.15
N ASP A 168 9.00 1.41 1.17
CA ASP A 168 9.94 0.31 1.01
C ASP A 168 9.39 -0.79 0.09
N ILE A 169 8.09 -1.11 0.21
CA ILE A 169 7.44 -2.15 -0.59
C ILE A 169 7.17 -1.65 -2.02
N TYR A 170 6.53 -0.48 -2.16
CA TYR A 170 5.99 -0.08 -3.45
C TYR A 170 6.90 0.85 -4.25
N LYS A 171 7.76 1.67 -3.63
CA LYS A 171 8.57 2.67 -4.36
C LYS A 171 9.55 1.99 -5.32
N ALA A 172 10.34 1.05 -4.81
CA ALA A 172 11.33 0.33 -5.62
C ALA A 172 10.65 -0.51 -6.70
N GLY A 173 9.60 -1.23 -6.32
CA GLY A 173 8.88 -2.10 -7.22
C GLY A 173 8.18 -1.34 -8.36
N ARG A 174 7.48 -0.26 -8.03
CA ARG A 174 6.83 0.61 -9.01
C ARG A 174 7.83 1.26 -9.94
N ALA A 175 8.92 1.83 -9.42
CA ALA A 175 9.95 2.45 -10.25
C ALA A 175 10.54 1.45 -11.25
N ASN A 176 10.75 0.20 -10.83
CA ASN A 176 11.17 -0.86 -11.73
C ASN A 176 10.10 -1.16 -12.80
N ASN A 177 8.83 -1.31 -12.41
CA ASN A 177 7.72 -1.54 -13.35
C ASN A 177 7.56 -0.40 -14.37
N GLU A 178 7.52 0.84 -13.89
CA GLU A 178 7.44 2.05 -14.72
C GLU A 178 8.65 2.16 -15.65
N GLY A 179 9.85 1.83 -15.16
CA GLY A 179 11.05 1.69 -15.99
C GLY A 179 10.88 0.64 -17.10
N ARG A 180 10.31 -0.54 -16.81
CA ARG A 180 10.07 -1.59 -17.84
C ARG A 180 9.11 -1.08 -18.91
N ASN A 181 8.01 -0.47 -18.47
CA ASN A 181 6.99 0.05 -19.35
C ASN A 181 7.53 1.21 -20.19
N ALA A 182 8.37 2.07 -19.62
CA ALA A 182 9.00 3.16 -20.33
C ALA A 182 9.95 2.64 -21.43
N THR A 183 10.76 1.61 -21.14
CA THR A 183 11.61 0.97 -22.16
C THR A 183 10.78 0.36 -23.28
N LEU A 184 9.71 -0.36 -22.96
CA LEU A 184 8.85 -0.96 -23.99
C LEU A 184 8.16 0.10 -24.87
N LYS A 185 7.71 1.20 -24.26
CA LYS A 185 6.92 2.25 -24.94
C LYS A 185 7.77 3.25 -25.71
N TYR A 186 8.91 3.68 -25.17
CA TYR A 186 9.63 4.86 -25.64
C TYR A 186 11.06 4.60 -26.12
N ASP A 187 11.63 3.42 -25.86
CA ASP A 187 13.00 3.11 -26.33
C ASP A 187 13.02 3.01 -27.86
N ALA A 188 13.95 3.70 -28.51
CA ALA A 188 13.98 3.91 -29.96
C ALA A 188 13.82 2.64 -30.83
N PRO A 189 14.41 1.46 -30.50
CA PRO A 189 14.26 0.24 -31.29
C PRO A 189 13.01 -0.59 -30.94
N LEU A 190 12.32 -0.30 -29.85
CA LEU A 190 11.11 -1.02 -29.41
C LEU A 190 9.83 -0.20 -29.63
N GLY A 191 9.95 1.11 -29.49
CA GLY A 191 8.91 2.14 -29.33
C GLY A 191 7.50 1.79 -29.79
N ASP A 192 6.75 1.11 -28.92
CA ASP A 192 5.34 0.79 -29.17
C ASP A 192 4.40 1.98 -28.93
N GLY A 193 4.91 3.03 -28.26
CA GLY A 193 4.22 4.30 -28.05
C GLY A 193 4.18 5.18 -29.31
N ASP A 194 5.05 4.93 -30.29
CA ASP A 194 5.06 5.63 -31.57
C ASP A 194 4.18 4.90 -32.58
N ARG A 195 3.10 5.54 -33.02
CA ARG A 195 2.15 4.96 -33.98
C ARG A 195 2.81 4.64 -35.32
N SER A 196 3.86 5.37 -35.72
CA SER A 196 4.58 5.13 -36.98
C SER A 196 5.37 3.81 -36.96
N LYS A 197 5.71 3.31 -35.77
CA LYS A 197 6.44 2.05 -35.56
C LYS A 197 5.51 0.84 -35.36
N LYS A 198 4.19 1.03 -35.50
CA LYS A 198 3.20 -0.06 -35.50
C LYS A 198 3.03 -0.61 -36.93
N GLY A 199 4.09 -1.20 -37.45
CA GLY A 199 4.09 -1.79 -38.80
C GLY A 199 3.21 -3.04 -38.94
N MET A 200 2.94 -3.76 -37.83
CA MET A 200 2.10 -4.96 -37.82
C MET A 200 0.68 -4.62 -37.35
N ARG A 201 -0.32 -4.92 -38.19
CA ARG A 201 -1.75 -4.79 -37.88
C ARG A 201 -2.35 -6.15 -37.53
N GLY A 202 -3.47 -6.14 -36.82
CA GLY A 202 -4.17 -7.35 -36.37
C GLY A 202 -3.63 -7.92 -35.05
N ILE A 203 -4.49 -8.65 -34.32
CA ILE A 203 -4.21 -9.16 -32.97
C ILE A 203 -2.99 -10.10 -32.97
N CYS A 204 -2.89 -11.01 -33.94
CA CYS A 204 -1.78 -11.96 -34.03
C CYS A 204 -0.44 -11.24 -34.28
N GLY A 205 -0.41 -10.28 -35.21
CA GLY A 205 0.80 -9.51 -35.49
C GLY A 205 1.25 -8.66 -34.29
N PHE A 206 0.30 -8.06 -33.58
CA PHE A 206 0.57 -7.34 -32.33
C PHE A 206 1.11 -8.26 -31.23
N ALA A 207 0.52 -9.45 -31.05
CA ALA A 207 0.93 -10.41 -30.03
C ALA A 207 2.38 -10.89 -30.25
N VAL A 208 2.75 -11.23 -31.49
CA VAL A 208 4.12 -11.63 -31.85
C VAL A 208 5.10 -10.47 -31.61
N LYS A 209 4.75 -9.26 -32.06
CA LYS A 209 5.57 -8.06 -31.83
C LYS A 209 5.79 -7.81 -30.33
N LEU A 210 4.74 -7.87 -29.53
CA LEU A 210 4.80 -7.67 -28.09
C LEU A 210 5.70 -8.72 -27.42
N ALA A 211 5.58 -9.99 -27.81
CA ALA A 211 6.42 -11.06 -27.29
C ALA A 211 7.91 -10.80 -27.56
N VAL A 212 8.27 -10.44 -28.80
CA VAL A 212 9.65 -10.09 -29.16
C VAL A 212 10.15 -8.87 -28.38
N GLN A 213 9.31 -7.84 -28.24
CA GLN A 213 9.68 -6.64 -27.48
C GLN A 213 9.96 -6.93 -26.00
N VAL A 214 9.18 -7.83 -25.37
CA VAL A 214 9.41 -8.27 -24.00
C VAL A 214 10.75 -9.00 -23.88
N VAL A 215 11.06 -9.91 -24.80
CA VAL A 215 12.36 -10.64 -24.84
C VAL A 215 13.52 -9.65 -24.96
N VAL A 216 13.47 -8.73 -25.92
CA VAL A 216 14.53 -7.73 -26.14
C VAL A 216 14.69 -6.79 -24.93
N SER A 217 13.58 -6.36 -24.31
CA SER A 217 13.59 -5.54 -23.10
C SER A 217 14.29 -6.27 -21.94
N ASN A 218 14.02 -7.56 -21.76
CA ASN A 218 14.69 -8.40 -20.77
C ASN A 218 16.18 -8.59 -21.09
N ALA A 219 16.54 -8.87 -22.35
CA ALA A 219 17.93 -9.02 -22.77
C ALA A 219 18.77 -7.75 -22.54
N LYS A 220 18.22 -6.56 -22.85
CA LYS A 220 18.88 -5.28 -22.58
C LYS A 220 19.16 -5.08 -21.09
N ARG A 221 18.25 -5.53 -20.22
CA ARG A 221 18.44 -5.47 -18.76
C ARG A 221 19.52 -6.40 -18.27
N ILE A 222 19.52 -7.64 -18.71
CA ILE A 222 20.55 -8.62 -18.36
C ILE A 222 21.92 -8.04 -18.76
N ARG A 223 22.03 -7.52 -19.99
CA ARG A 223 23.26 -6.85 -20.44
C ARG A 223 23.64 -5.65 -19.58
N GLY A 224 22.69 -4.80 -19.19
CA GLY A 224 22.93 -3.67 -18.30
C GLY A 224 23.33 -4.06 -16.88
N TYR A 225 22.79 -5.18 -16.37
CA TYR A 225 23.16 -5.76 -15.08
C TYR A 225 24.58 -6.31 -15.12
N LEU A 226 24.90 -7.15 -16.11
CA LEU A 226 26.24 -7.72 -16.30
C LEU A 226 27.29 -6.62 -16.50
N ARG A 227 26.95 -5.54 -17.22
CA ARG A 227 27.83 -4.38 -17.37
C ARG A 227 28.09 -3.69 -16.03
N ARG A 228 27.07 -3.48 -15.20
CA ARG A 228 27.25 -2.88 -13.86
C ARG A 228 28.10 -3.75 -12.94
N GLN A 229 27.89 -5.06 -12.94
CA GLN A 229 28.74 -5.98 -12.17
C GLN A 229 30.20 -5.88 -12.59
N ARG A 230 30.47 -5.91 -13.91
CA ARG A 230 31.82 -5.72 -14.45
C ARG A 230 32.42 -4.36 -14.06
N GLU A 231 31.63 -3.28 -14.12
CA GLU A 231 32.08 -1.94 -13.72
C GLU A 231 32.37 -1.85 -12.22
N GLU A 232 31.58 -2.51 -11.36
CA GLU A 232 31.81 -2.62 -9.91
C GLU A 232 33.07 -3.45 -9.59
N GLU A 233 33.33 -4.53 -10.33
CA GLU A 233 34.56 -5.32 -10.22
C GLU A 233 35.80 -4.53 -10.65
N LEU A 234 35.70 -3.78 -11.75
CA LEU A 234 36.80 -2.96 -12.30
C LEU A 234 37.08 -1.71 -11.47
N ASN A 235 36.04 -1.09 -10.90
CA ASN A 235 36.12 0.10 -10.07
C ASN A 235 35.40 -0.17 -8.74
N PRO A 236 36.00 -0.95 -7.83
CA PRO A 236 35.40 -1.21 -6.53
C PRO A 236 35.20 0.14 -5.84
N THR A 237 33.94 0.53 -5.68
CA THR A 237 33.63 1.75 -4.93
C THR A 237 34.10 1.49 -3.50
N PRO A 238 35.01 2.31 -2.93
CA PRO A 238 35.45 2.11 -1.55
C PRO A 238 34.21 2.05 -0.67
N PRO A 239 34.15 1.15 0.33
CA PRO A 239 32.96 0.97 1.12
C PRO A 239 32.58 2.33 1.71
N ARG A 240 31.46 2.91 1.24
CA ARG A 240 30.86 4.05 1.96
C ARG A 240 30.68 3.55 3.38
N GLY A 241 31.35 4.19 4.34
CA GLY A 241 31.43 3.82 5.77
C GLY A 241 30.07 3.79 6.47
N GLY A 242 29.18 2.95 5.98
CA GLY A 242 27.83 2.73 6.43
C GLY A 242 27.71 1.26 6.80
N ARG A 243 27.05 1.05 7.94
CA ARG A 243 26.81 -0.25 8.58
C ARG A 243 26.46 -1.33 7.54
N PRO A 244 27.04 -2.54 7.62
CA PRO A 244 26.78 -3.62 6.67
C PRO A 244 25.28 -3.81 6.50
N ARG A 245 24.82 -3.79 5.24
CA ARG A 245 23.41 -3.96 4.89
C ARG A 245 23.01 -5.35 5.36
N LYS A 246 22.22 -5.42 6.43
CA LYS A 246 21.73 -6.68 7.01
C LYS A 246 21.10 -7.49 5.88
N LYS A 247 21.63 -8.69 5.59
CA LYS A 247 21.03 -9.60 4.60
C LYS A 247 19.57 -9.80 4.99
N ARG A 248 18.65 -9.34 4.13
CA ARG A 248 17.22 -9.57 4.34
C ARG A 248 17.00 -11.08 4.23
N PRO A 249 16.28 -11.73 5.15
CA PRO A 249 15.83 -13.10 4.93
C PRO A 249 14.97 -13.09 3.66
N LEU A 250 15.19 -14.09 2.80
CA LEU A 250 14.43 -14.29 1.56
C LEU A 250 12.95 -14.32 1.91
N ASP A 251 12.26 -13.24 1.55
CA ASP A 251 10.84 -13.03 1.80
C ASP A 251 10.05 -13.70 0.68
N ILE A 252 8.84 -14.18 0.96
CA ILE A 252 7.95 -14.84 -0.02
C ILE A 252 7.71 -13.94 -1.26
N PHE A 253 7.95 -12.64 -1.12
CA PHE A 253 7.92 -11.65 -2.19
C PHE A 253 9.10 -11.69 -3.17
N GLU A 254 10.22 -12.35 -2.88
CA GLU A 254 11.26 -12.54 -3.91
C GLU A 254 10.78 -13.44 -5.04
N ILE A 255 9.96 -14.45 -4.74
CA ILE A 255 9.34 -15.35 -5.74
C ILE A 255 8.40 -14.57 -6.68
N ALA A 256 7.69 -13.56 -6.17
CA ALA A 256 6.80 -12.74 -6.99
C ALA A 256 7.55 -11.70 -7.86
N TRP A 257 8.85 -11.48 -7.60
CA TRP A 257 9.68 -10.46 -8.25
C TRP A 257 10.88 -11.03 -9.02
N SER A 258 11.17 -12.33 -8.90
CA SER A 258 12.34 -12.99 -9.47
C SER A 258 12.13 -13.40 -10.94
N ASN A 259 12.33 -12.44 -11.84
CA ASN A 259 13.06 -12.70 -13.09
C ASN A 259 14.54 -12.32 -12.91
N ALA A 260 15.07 -12.48 -11.70
CA ALA A 260 16.50 -12.41 -11.49
C ALA A 260 17.14 -13.61 -12.21
N PRO A 261 18.29 -13.46 -12.88
CA PRO A 261 19.04 -14.62 -13.33
C PRO A 261 19.25 -15.57 -12.15
N PRO A 262 19.20 -16.90 -12.37
CA PRO A 262 19.40 -17.86 -11.29
C PRO A 262 20.69 -17.55 -10.54
N GLU A 263 20.68 -17.72 -9.21
CA GLU A 263 21.91 -17.61 -8.43
C GLU A 263 22.90 -18.65 -8.95
N ASP A 264 24.12 -18.21 -9.28
CA ASP A 264 25.22 -19.11 -9.59
C ASP A 264 25.52 -19.90 -8.31
N THR A 265 24.89 -21.06 -8.16
CA THR A 265 25.40 -22.07 -7.25
C THR A 265 26.77 -22.45 -7.79
N GLN A 266 27.81 -21.98 -7.11
CA GLN A 266 29.16 -22.51 -7.24
C GLN A 266 29.09 -24.02 -7.02
N ALA A 267 29.02 -24.77 -8.11
CA ALA A 267 29.25 -26.20 -8.15
C ALA A 267 30.65 -26.39 -8.73
N ALA A 268 31.46 -27.09 -7.94
CA ALA A 268 32.81 -27.55 -8.22
C ALA A 268 32.91 -28.41 -9.47
#